data_AF-A0A2A2L322-F1
#
_entry.id   AF-A0A2A2L322-F1
#
_cell.length_a   1.000
_cell.length_b   1.000
_cell.length_c   1.000
_cell.angle_alpha   90.00
_cell.angle_beta   90.00
_cell.angle_gamma   90.00
#
_symmetry.space_group_name_H-M   'P 1'
#
loop_
_entity.id
_entity.type
_entity.pdbx_description
1 polymer ?
#
loop_
_entity_poly.entity_id
_entity_poly.type
_entity_poly.pdbx_seq_one_letter_code
_entity_poly.pdbx_strand_id
1 'polypeptide(L)'
;MVAGAQNNQNHQNSNNEHGSQNQQNNNGKFDENSSEAHLESCFARLRLAAAFDNSIAQTINKYISSSRIDMLKGAVEEKTQSICNQMEQIAVLQYFNKHHDAIAEANKAAIDLTDSEKDRLNTLQNFNDTLGEQIFYQMKFMALPLGSQQQIQRALTDITKTLSSPEPQSELSRAMGAFTKEDIEELKKEDISDIPEEVVERLKECGITNQATVQDTIKLVQGLVTRAQKHNQFKPNTVD
;
A
#
# COMPACT_ATOMS: atom_id res chain seq x y z
N MET A 1 70.83 -59.91 -5.26
CA MET A 1 69.68 -60.12 -6.17
C MET A 1 68.83 -58.85 -6.08
N VAL A 2 69.19 -57.74 -6.73
CA VAL A 2 68.95 -57.34 -8.14
C VAL A 2 67.49 -57.48 -8.58
N ALA A 3 66.88 -56.30 -8.82
CA ALA A 3 65.83 -55.89 -9.78
C ALA A 3 64.52 -56.70 -9.84
N GLY A 4 63.35 -56.12 -10.08
CA GLY A 4 62.94 -54.78 -10.48
C GLY A 4 61.56 -54.90 -11.14
N ALA A 5 60.75 -53.84 -11.12
CA ALA A 5 59.75 -53.56 -12.16
C ALA A 5 59.19 -52.15 -11.92
N GLN A 6 59.34 -51.33 -12.96
CA GLN A 6 58.95 -49.92 -13.05
C GLN A 6 57.50 -49.76 -13.52
N ASN A 7 57.00 -48.55 -13.27
CA ASN A 7 56.12 -47.74 -14.13
C ASN A 7 54.76 -48.30 -14.55
N ASN A 8 53.72 -47.56 -14.17
CA ASN A 8 53.03 -46.78 -15.20
C ASN A 8 52.57 -45.40 -14.68
N GLN A 9 52.87 -44.39 -15.49
CA GLN A 9 52.60 -42.97 -15.28
C GLN A 9 51.18 -42.62 -15.76
N ASN A 10 50.57 -41.60 -15.15
CA ASN A 10 50.10 -40.37 -15.82
C ASN A 10 49.18 -39.62 -14.85
N HIS A 11 49.71 -38.60 -14.17
CA HIS A 11 49.73 -37.19 -14.59
C HIS A 11 48.51 -36.41 -14.06
N GLN A 12 48.81 -35.78 -12.92
CA GLN A 12 48.21 -34.55 -12.43
C GLN A 12 48.11 -33.51 -13.54
N ASN A 13 47.02 -32.75 -13.55
CA ASN A 13 47.08 -31.37 -13.99
C ASN A 13 46.21 -30.53 -13.05
N SER A 14 46.88 -29.86 -12.11
CA SER A 14 46.40 -28.64 -11.47
C SER A 14 46.19 -27.58 -12.55
N ASN A 15 45.09 -26.84 -12.49
CA ASN A 15 45.08 -25.44 -12.87
C ASN A 15 44.03 -24.72 -12.01
N ASN A 16 44.56 -23.91 -11.09
CA ASN A 16 43.83 -22.91 -10.34
C ASN A 16 43.60 -21.68 -11.24
N GLU A 17 42.49 -21.00 -10.96
CA GLU A 17 42.31 -19.54 -11.10
C GLU A 17 42.37 -18.92 -12.50
N HIS A 18 41.20 -18.62 -13.05
CA HIS A 18 40.84 -17.25 -13.43
C HIS A 18 39.31 -17.10 -13.37
N GLY A 19 38.84 -16.35 -12.37
CA GLY A 19 37.45 -15.99 -12.20
C GLY A 19 37.03 -14.98 -13.27
N SER A 20 36.28 -15.46 -14.27
CA SER A 20 35.45 -14.60 -15.10
C SER A 20 34.13 -14.37 -14.37
N GLN A 21 33.98 -13.15 -13.85
CA GLN A 21 32.73 -12.61 -13.34
C GLN A 21 31.67 -12.62 -14.46
N ASN A 22 30.80 -13.63 -14.45
CA ASN A 22 29.51 -13.52 -15.13
C ASN A 22 28.56 -12.80 -14.17
N GLN A 23 28.35 -11.51 -14.42
CA GLN A 23 27.22 -10.76 -13.91
C GLN A 23 25.94 -11.47 -14.35
N GLN A 24 25.37 -12.27 -13.44
CA GLN A 24 24.00 -12.74 -13.59
C GLN A 24 23.09 -11.52 -13.44
N ASN A 25 22.53 -11.10 -14.57
CA ASN A 25 21.35 -10.25 -14.63
C ASN A 25 20.24 -10.89 -13.79
N ASN A 26 20.06 -10.39 -12.57
CA ASN A 26 18.88 -10.66 -11.75
C ASN A 26 17.68 -9.91 -12.32
N ASN A 27 17.13 -10.40 -13.43
CA ASN A 27 15.71 -10.21 -13.70
C ASN A 27 14.96 -11.12 -12.73
N GLY A 28 14.75 -10.60 -11.52
CA GLY A 28 14.02 -11.27 -10.45
C GLY A 28 12.62 -11.62 -10.91
N LYS A 29 12.43 -12.90 -11.25
CA LYS A 29 11.11 -13.51 -11.33
C LYS A 29 10.57 -13.52 -9.90
N PHE A 30 9.78 -12.50 -9.56
CA PHE A 30 9.06 -12.44 -8.29
C PHE A 30 8.19 -13.69 -8.19
N ASP A 31 8.36 -14.45 -7.10
CA ASP A 31 7.49 -15.57 -6.77
C ASP A 31 6.08 -15.03 -6.53
N GLU A 32 5.09 -15.48 -7.31
CA GLU A 32 3.70 -14.99 -7.23
C GLU A 32 3.11 -15.18 -5.84
N ASN A 33 3.47 -16.28 -5.17
CA ASN A 33 3.04 -16.58 -3.80
C ASN A 33 3.59 -15.57 -2.79
N SER A 34 4.79 -15.04 -3.02
CA SER A 34 5.41 -14.02 -2.17
C SER A 34 4.75 -12.66 -2.37
N SER A 35 4.43 -12.30 -3.62
CA SER A 35 3.72 -11.04 -3.94
C SER A 35 2.31 -11.02 -3.34
N GLU A 36 1.58 -12.13 -3.36
CA GLU A 36 0.26 -12.24 -2.74
C GLU A 36 0.32 -12.06 -1.21
N ALA A 37 1.26 -12.73 -0.53
CA ALA A 37 1.44 -12.56 0.91
C ALA A 37 1.81 -11.11 1.31
N HIS A 38 2.63 -10.44 0.50
CA HIS A 38 2.97 -9.03 0.70
C HIS A 38 1.77 -8.11 0.47
N LEU A 39 0.94 -8.38 -0.54
CA LEU A 39 -0.30 -7.63 -0.79
C LEU A 39 -1.27 -7.76 0.39
N GLU A 40 -1.53 -8.99 0.83
CA GLU A 40 -2.42 -9.28 1.95
C GLU A 40 -1.94 -8.59 3.22
N SER A 41 -0.64 -8.70 3.55
CA SER A 41 -0.05 -8.02 4.71
C SER A 41 -0.24 -6.51 4.66
N CYS A 42 -0.02 -5.89 3.50
CA CYS A 42 -0.19 -4.44 3.35
C CYS A 42 -1.64 -3.99 3.54
N PHE A 43 -2.59 -4.70 2.91
CA PHE A 43 -4.02 -4.38 3.02
C PHE A 43 -4.57 -4.64 4.42
N ALA A 44 -4.08 -5.68 5.11
CA ALA A 44 -4.32 -5.89 6.53
C ALA A 44 -3.85 -4.69 7.38
N ARG A 45 -2.62 -4.19 7.16
CA ARG A 45 -2.10 -3.00 7.85
C ARG A 45 -2.92 -1.75 7.53
N LEU A 46 -3.30 -1.55 6.27
CA LEU A 46 -4.12 -0.42 5.84
C LEU A 46 -5.51 -0.45 6.50
N ARG A 47 -6.13 -1.62 6.61
CA ARG A 47 -7.41 -1.80 7.31
C ARG A 47 -7.27 -1.53 8.81
N LEU A 48 -6.19 -2.01 9.43
CA LEU A 48 -5.91 -1.72 10.84
C LEU A 48 -5.68 -0.22 11.07
N ALA A 49 -4.89 0.43 10.21
CA ALA A 49 -4.70 1.88 10.23
C ALA A 49 -6.03 2.64 10.09
N ALA A 50 -6.92 2.19 9.22
CA ALA A 50 -8.24 2.79 9.04
C ALA A 50 -9.14 2.72 10.29
N ALA A 51 -8.89 1.76 11.20
CA ALA A 51 -9.58 1.69 12.48
C ALA A 51 -9.17 2.82 13.44
N PHE A 52 -7.96 3.37 13.30
CA PHE A 52 -7.44 4.48 14.10
C PHE A 52 -7.56 5.84 13.40
N ASP A 53 -7.52 5.86 12.07
CA ASP A 53 -7.66 7.07 11.25
C ASP A 53 -8.80 6.91 10.24
N ASN A 54 -9.97 7.43 10.61
CA ASN A 54 -11.19 7.30 9.80
C ASN A 54 -11.07 7.96 8.42
N SER A 55 -10.16 8.93 8.24
CA SER A 55 -9.96 9.56 6.93
C SER A 55 -9.44 8.56 5.89
N ILE A 56 -8.73 7.50 6.31
CA ILE A 56 -8.30 6.41 5.43
C ILE A 56 -9.53 5.71 4.83
N ALA A 57 -10.44 5.24 5.69
CA ALA A 57 -11.66 4.56 5.27
C ALA A 57 -12.56 5.47 4.42
N GLN A 58 -12.74 6.73 4.83
CA GLN A 58 -13.56 7.70 4.10
C GLN A 58 -13.03 7.95 2.68
N THR A 59 -11.73 8.16 2.49
CA THR A 59 -11.16 8.35 1.15
C THR A 59 -11.36 7.12 0.27
N ILE A 60 -11.10 5.92 0.79
CA ILE A 60 -11.24 4.65 0.05
C ILE A 60 -12.70 4.45 -0.35
N ASN A 61 -13.64 4.58 0.59
CA ASN A 61 -15.06 4.40 0.34
C ASN A 61 -15.63 5.45 -0.62
N LYS A 62 -15.15 6.71 -0.58
CA LYS A 62 -15.52 7.76 -1.55
C LYS A 62 -15.20 7.31 -2.99
N TYR A 63 -14.01 6.77 -3.23
CA TYR A 63 -13.61 6.38 -4.58
C TYR A 63 -14.23 5.06 -5.03
N ILE A 64 -14.47 4.12 -4.11
CA ILE A 64 -15.25 2.92 -4.43
C ILE A 64 -16.68 3.29 -4.85
N SER A 65 -17.35 4.11 -4.05
CA SER A 65 -18.77 4.45 -4.27
C SER A 65 -19.02 5.35 -5.49
N SER A 66 -17.97 6.01 -6.01
CA SER A 66 -18.01 6.83 -7.23
C SER A 66 -17.45 6.12 -8.48
N SER A 67 -17.08 4.83 -8.36
CA SER A 67 -16.43 4.05 -9.42
C SER A 67 -15.12 4.66 -9.95
N ARG A 68 -14.46 5.52 -9.15
CA ARG A 68 -13.20 6.20 -9.48
C ARG A 68 -12.00 5.33 -9.14
N ILE A 69 -11.83 4.22 -9.86
CA ILE A 69 -10.72 3.26 -9.63
C ILE A 69 -9.35 3.93 -9.82
N ASP A 70 -9.28 4.92 -10.72
CA ASP A 70 -8.10 5.77 -10.93
C ASP A 70 -7.68 6.52 -9.67
N MET A 71 -8.64 7.17 -9.00
CA MET A 71 -8.38 7.87 -7.73
C MET A 71 -8.19 6.90 -6.57
N LEU A 72 -8.89 5.75 -6.60
CA LEU A 72 -8.72 4.70 -5.60
C LEU A 72 -7.29 4.15 -5.61
N LYS A 73 -6.72 3.90 -6.80
CA LYS A 73 -5.31 3.50 -6.94
C LYS A 73 -4.39 4.53 -6.27
N GLY A 74 -4.50 5.80 -6.67
CA GLY A 74 -3.65 6.85 -6.13
C GLY A 74 -3.78 6.99 -4.61
N ALA A 75 -5.01 6.92 -4.09
CA ALA A 75 -5.26 7.00 -2.66
C ALA A 75 -4.73 5.81 -1.86
N VAL A 76 -4.81 4.60 -2.41
CA VAL A 76 -4.24 3.41 -1.76
C VAL A 76 -2.71 3.50 -1.80
N GLU A 77 -2.11 3.80 -2.95
CA GLU A 77 -0.66 3.96 -3.09
C GLU A 77 -0.07 5.04 -2.18
N GLU A 78 -0.74 6.20 -2.07
CA GLU A 78 -0.32 7.27 -1.16
C GLU A 78 -0.32 6.80 0.30
N LYS A 79 -1.40 6.13 0.74
CA LYS A 79 -1.54 5.69 2.13
C LYS A 79 -0.57 4.56 2.48
N THR A 80 -0.26 3.67 1.54
CA THR A 80 0.65 2.54 1.78
C THR A 80 2.11 2.98 1.89
N GLN A 81 2.51 4.13 1.36
CA GLN A 81 3.87 4.68 1.51
C GLN A 81 4.29 4.86 2.97
N SER A 82 3.36 5.24 3.85
CA SER A 82 3.62 5.42 5.28
C SER A 82 3.30 4.18 6.14
N ILE A 83 2.48 3.26 5.63
CA ILE A 83 1.91 2.16 6.43
C ILE A 83 2.61 0.81 6.15
N CYS A 84 3.03 0.61 4.91
CA CYS A 84 3.58 -0.65 4.43
C CYS A 84 5.09 -0.55 4.14
N ASN A 85 5.78 -1.68 4.17
CA ASN A 85 7.18 -1.77 3.78
C ASN A 85 7.34 -1.75 2.23
N GLN A 86 8.58 -1.68 1.75
CA GLN A 86 8.85 -1.53 0.31
C GLN A 86 8.34 -2.71 -0.53
N MET A 87 8.47 -3.96 -0.05
CA MET A 87 8.02 -5.14 -0.78
C MET A 87 6.49 -5.20 -0.87
N GLU A 88 5.84 -4.83 0.22
CA GLU A 88 4.39 -4.62 0.30
C GLU A 88 3.91 -3.54 -0.67
N GLN A 89 4.59 -2.38 -0.73
CA GLN A 89 4.27 -1.31 -1.68
C GLN A 89 4.41 -1.76 -3.14
N ILE A 90 5.45 -2.53 -3.46
CA ILE A 90 5.65 -3.11 -4.80
C ILE A 90 4.51 -4.07 -5.15
N ALA A 91 4.09 -4.92 -4.22
CA ALA A 91 2.98 -5.84 -4.43
C ALA A 91 1.65 -5.11 -4.69
N VAL A 92 1.38 -4.01 -3.96
CA VAL A 92 0.22 -3.15 -4.20
C VAL A 92 0.25 -2.54 -5.61
N LEU A 93 1.39 -1.98 -6.03
CA LEU A 93 1.55 -1.42 -7.37
C LEU A 93 1.32 -2.48 -8.45
N GLN A 94 1.90 -3.67 -8.28
CA GLN A 94 1.70 -4.80 -9.20
C GLN A 94 0.24 -5.23 -9.26
N TYR A 95 -0.46 -5.26 -8.12
CA TYR A 95 -1.88 -5.58 -8.05
C TYR A 95 -2.71 -4.59 -8.87
N PHE A 96 -2.56 -3.28 -8.66
CA PHE A 96 -3.30 -2.28 -9.44
C PHE A 96 -2.94 -2.29 -10.93
N ASN A 97 -1.70 -2.65 -11.29
CA ASN A 97 -1.31 -2.78 -12.69
C ASN A 97 -2.04 -3.92 -13.42
N LYS A 98 -2.53 -4.96 -12.71
CA LYS A 98 -3.41 -5.99 -13.30
C LYS A 98 -4.75 -5.42 -13.76
N HIS A 99 -5.16 -4.27 -13.23
CA HIS A 99 -6.39 -3.56 -13.56
C HIS A 99 -6.15 -2.33 -14.44
N HIS A 100 -4.98 -2.21 -15.08
CA HIS A 100 -4.56 -1.02 -15.84
C HIS A 100 -5.62 -0.52 -16.84
N ASP A 101 -6.18 -1.42 -17.65
CA ASP A 101 -7.15 -1.04 -18.67
C ASP A 101 -8.46 -0.49 -18.07
N ALA A 102 -8.92 -1.10 -16.97
CA ALA A 102 -10.12 -0.61 -16.25
C ALA A 102 -9.87 0.77 -15.63
N ILE A 103 -8.67 0.98 -15.09
CA ILE A 103 -8.24 2.28 -14.55
C ILE A 103 -8.17 3.33 -15.66
N ALA A 104 -7.63 2.97 -16.83
CA ALA A 104 -7.53 3.87 -17.97
C ALA A 104 -8.91 4.31 -18.49
N GLU A 105 -9.86 3.37 -18.61
CA GLU A 105 -11.24 3.67 -19.00
C GLU A 105 -11.95 4.56 -17.97
N ALA A 106 -11.81 4.28 -16.67
CA ALA A 106 -12.37 5.11 -15.62
C ALA A 106 -11.78 6.53 -15.64
N ASN A 107 -10.46 6.67 -15.81
CA ASN A 107 -9.80 7.96 -15.90
C ASN A 107 -10.26 8.74 -17.14
N LYS A 108 -10.39 8.08 -18.29
CA LYS A 108 -10.90 8.71 -19.52
C LYS A 108 -12.30 9.30 -19.31
N ALA A 109 -13.20 8.53 -18.67
CA ALA A 109 -14.55 8.99 -18.36
C ALA A 109 -14.56 10.20 -17.40
N ALA A 110 -13.58 10.28 -16.51
CA ALA A 110 -13.47 11.34 -15.51
C ALA A 110 -12.91 12.66 -16.07
N ILE A 111 -12.11 12.61 -17.13
CA ILE A 111 -11.48 13.79 -17.75
C ILE A 111 -12.21 14.27 -19.01
N ASP A 112 -12.97 13.40 -19.68
CA ASP A 112 -13.78 13.74 -20.85
C ASP A 112 -15.07 14.46 -20.43
N LEU A 113 -14.91 15.72 -20.04
CA LEU A 113 -15.96 16.58 -19.52
C LEU A 113 -16.25 17.73 -20.50
N THR A 114 -17.53 17.93 -20.77
CA THR A 114 -18.04 19.16 -21.39
C THR A 114 -17.86 20.36 -20.45
N ASP A 115 -17.91 21.57 -20.98
CA ASP A 115 -17.71 22.77 -20.15
C ASP A 115 -18.80 22.93 -19.06
N SER A 116 -20.04 22.55 -19.37
CA SER A 116 -21.12 22.54 -18.36
C SER A 116 -20.90 21.50 -17.26
N GLU A 117 -20.32 20.34 -17.59
CA GLU A 117 -19.94 19.32 -16.61
C GLU A 117 -18.78 19.79 -15.73
N LYS A 118 -17.80 20.52 -16.30
CA LYS A 118 -16.71 21.13 -15.53
C LYS A 118 -17.25 22.18 -14.57
N ASP A 119 -18.13 23.09 -15.03
CA ASP A 119 -18.73 24.12 -14.18
C ASP A 119 -19.54 23.50 -13.04
N ARG A 120 -20.30 22.44 -13.33
CA ARG A 120 -21.03 21.68 -12.32
C ARG A 120 -20.06 21.04 -11.31
N LEU A 121 -19.03 20.35 -11.78
CA LEU A 121 -18.06 19.69 -10.90
C LEU A 121 -17.32 20.71 -10.02
N ASN A 122 -16.91 21.85 -10.59
CA ASN A 122 -16.28 22.94 -9.86
C ASN A 122 -17.21 23.48 -8.77
N THR A 123 -18.50 23.62 -9.07
CA THR A 123 -19.50 24.06 -8.09
C THR A 123 -19.61 23.05 -6.94
N LEU A 124 -19.69 21.76 -7.25
CA LEU A 124 -19.75 20.69 -6.23
C LEU A 124 -18.51 20.70 -5.33
N GLN A 125 -17.33 20.81 -5.92
CA GLN A 125 -16.05 20.87 -5.20
C GLN A 125 -15.96 22.13 -4.31
N ASN A 126 -16.38 23.29 -4.81
CA ASN A 126 -16.39 24.54 -4.05
C ASN A 126 -17.33 24.48 -2.84
N PHE A 127 -18.41 23.72 -2.91
CA PHE A 127 -19.33 23.49 -1.80
C PHE A 127 -18.94 22.28 -0.91
N ASN A 128 -17.82 21.60 -1.19
CA ASN A 128 -17.46 20.33 -0.57
C ASN A 128 -18.61 19.30 -0.63
N ASP A 129 -19.42 19.32 -1.69
CA ASP A 129 -20.56 18.42 -1.88
C ASP A 129 -20.08 17.04 -2.37
N THR A 130 -19.59 16.26 -1.42
CA THR A 130 -19.05 14.92 -1.67
C THR A 130 -20.07 13.94 -2.26
N LEU A 131 -21.35 14.07 -1.90
CA LEU A 131 -22.42 13.24 -2.44
C LEU A 131 -22.73 13.63 -3.89
N GLY A 132 -22.79 14.94 -4.17
CA GLY A 132 -22.98 15.45 -5.52
C GLY A 132 -21.84 15.04 -6.45
N GLU A 133 -20.58 15.12 -6.00
CA GLU A 133 -19.41 14.61 -6.74
C GLU A 133 -19.53 13.11 -7.02
N GLN A 134 -19.95 12.33 -6.03
CA GLN A 134 -20.13 10.88 -6.19
C GLN A 134 -21.18 10.55 -7.26
N ILE A 135 -22.35 11.20 -7.19
CA ILE A 135 -23.44 11.01 -8.16
C ILE A 135 -22.98 11.43 -9.56
N PHE A 136 -22.24 12.54 -9.67
CA PHE A 136 -21.69 13.01 -10.94
C PHE A 136 -20.83 11.93 -11.61
N TYR A 137 -19.85 11.36 -10.91
CA TYR A 137 -18.99 10.34 -11.49
C TYR A 137 -19.72 9.01 -11.74
N GLN A 138 -20.69 8.66 -10.91
CA GLN A 138 -21.54 7.49 -11.16
C GLN A 138 -22.35 7.65 -12.46
N MET A 139 -22.87 8.86 -12.74
CA MET A 139 -23.53 9.16 -14.02
C MET A 139 -22.57 9.07 -15.20
N LYS A 140 -21.33 9.57 -15.07
CA LYS A 140 -20.30 9.42 -16.12
C LYS A 140 -20.02 7.96 -16.41
N PHE A 141 -19.88 7.15 -15.37
CA PHE A 141 -19.70 5.71 -15.49
C PHE A 141 -20.89 5.03 -16.21
N MET A 142 -22.13 5.33 -15.82
CA MET A 142 -23.33 4.75 -16.44
C MET A 142 -23.53 5.16 -17.91
N ALA A 143 -22.89 6.24 -18.36
CA ALA A 143 -22.94 6.70 -19.75
C ALA A 143 -21.90 6.02 -20.67
N LEU A 144 -20.98 5.21 -20.12
CA LEU A 144 -19.96 4.51 -20.91
C LEU A 144 -20.56 3.37 -21.74
N PRO A 145 -19.85 2.88 -22.79
CA PRO A 145 -20.22 1.64 -23.45
C PRO A 145 -20.31 0.47 -22.46
N LEU A 146 -21.25 -0.46 -22.70
CA LEU A 146 -21.50 -1.59 -21.79
C LEU A 146 -20.23 -2.43 -21.50
N GLY A 147 -19.34 -2.57 -22.47
CA GLY A 147 -18.05 -3.25 -22.29
C GLY A 147 -17.17 -2.57 -21.23
N SER A 148 -16.96 -1.25 -21.36
CA SER A 148 -16.20 -0.46 -20.38
C SER A 148 -16.88 -0.47 -19.00
N GLN A 149 -18.21 -0.39 -18.96
CA GLN A 149 -18.96 -0.49 -17.70
C GLN A 149 -18.67 -1.81 -16.97
N GLN A 150 -18.79 -2.93 -17.68
CA GLN A 150 -18.54 -4.25 -17.11
C GLN A 150 -17.08 -4.42 -16.67
N GLN A 151 -16.13 -3.89 -17.43
CA GLN A 151 -14.71 -3.97 -17.12
C GLN A 151 -14.36 -3.22 -15.83
N ILE A 152 -14.81 -1.97 -15.70
CA ILE A 152 -14.64 -1.16 -14.48
C ILE A 152 -15.35 -1.83 -13.31
N GLN A 153 -16.61 -2.28 -13.48
CA GLN A 153 -17.36 -2.92 -12.40
C GLN A 153 -16.67 -4.20 -11.87
N ARG A 154 -16.13 -5.03 -12.77
CA ARG A 154 -15.37 -6.23 -12.39
C ARG A 154 -14.11 -5.87 -11.62
N ALA A 155 -13.32 -4.92 -12.13
CA ALA A 155 -12.11 -4.46 -11.46
C ALA A 155 -12.42 -3.87 -10.08
N LEU A 156 -13.45 -3.03 -9.98
CA LEU A 156 -13.86 -2.42 -8.71
C LEU A 156 -14.29 -3.47 -7.69
N THR A 157 -15.04 -4.48 -8.14
CA THR A 157 -15.49 -5.59 -7.28
C THR A 157 -14.29 -6.39 -6.77
N ASP A 158 -13.34 -6.71 -7.65
CA ASP A 158 -12.12 -7.43 -7.28
C ASP A 158 -11.27 -6.62 -6.30
N ILE A 159 -11.00 -5.35 -6.60
CA ILE A 159 -10.23 -4.44 -5.74
C ILE A 159 -10.90 -4.29 -4.37
N THR A 160 -12.23 -4.08 -4.34
CA THR A 160 -12.96 -3.92 -3.08
C THR A 160 -12.90 -5.19 -2.24
N LYS A 161 -13.05 -6.35 -2.87
CA LYS A 161 -12.94 -7.65 -2.20
C LYS A 161 -11.52 -7.84 -1.64
N THR A 162 -10.50 -7.61 -2.46
CA THR A 162 -9.09 -7.78 -2.06
C THR A 162 -8.69 -6.82 -0.96
N LEU A 163 -9.15 -5.55 -0.99
CA LEU A 163 -8.92 -4.59 0.09
C LEU A 163 -9.60 -5.00 1.41
N SER A 164 -10.74 -5.68 1.34
CA SER A 164 -11.56 -6.01 2.51
C SER A 164 -11.27 -7.40 3.10
N SER A 165 -10.63 -8.28 2.33
CA SER A 165 -10.45 -9.70 2.68
C SER A 165 -9.38 -9.98 3.76
N PRO A 166 -8.23 -9.29 3.78
CA PRO A 166 -7.17 -9.61 4.74
C PRO A 166 -7.56 -9.23 6.16
N GLU A 167 -7.46 -10.19 7.08
CA GLU A 167 -7.54 -9.91 8.50
C GLU A 167 -6.17 -9.47 9.01
N PRO A 168 -6.07 -8.39 9.81
CA PRO A 168 -4.79 -7.98 10.34
C PRO A 168 -4.16 -9.07 11.21
N GLN A 169 -2.83 -9.21 11.14
CA GLN A 169 -2.11 -10.22 11.92
C GLN A 169 -2.49 -10.11 13.40
N SER A 170 -2.79 -11.24 14.04
CA SER A 170 -3.37 -11.26 15.39
C SER A 170 -2.45 -10.58 16.43
N GLU A 171 -1.14 -10.75 16.31
CA GLU A 171 -0.15 -10.12 17.19
C GLU A 171 -0.08 -8.60 17.00
N LEU A 172 -0.05 -8.13 15.75
CA LEU A 172 -0.06 -6.70 15.43
C LEU A 172 -1.38 -6.05 15.85
N SER A 173 -2.51 -6.74 15.65
CA SER A 173 -3.82 -6.31 16.11
C SER A 173 -3.86 -6.17 17.64
N ARG A 174 -3.31 -7.16 18.35
CA ARG A 174 -3.20 -7.13 19.81
C ARG A 174 -2.33 -5.97 20.28
N ALA A 175 -1.21 -5.71 19.59
CA ALA A 175 -0.30 -4.61 19.91
C ALA A 175 -0.92 -3.24 19.63
N MET A 176 -1.60 -3.07 18.51
CA MET A 176 -2.39 -1.87 18.24
C MET A 176 -3.54 -1.70 19.23
N GLY A 177 -4.07 -2.78 19.80
CA GLY A 177 -5.04 -2.75 20.89
C GLY A 177 -4.52 -2.16 22.21
N ALA A 178 -3.21 -1.92 22.34
CA ALA A 178 -2.64 -1.15 23.44
C ALA A 178 -2.92 0.36 23.32
N PHE A 179 -3.39 0.82 22.15
CA PHE A 179 -3.68 2.22 21.88
C PHE A 179 -5.18 2.45 21.72
N THR A 180 -5.68 3.56 22.23
CA THR A 180 -6.99 4.12 21.87
C THR A 180 -6.87 5.03 20.65
N LYS A 181 -7.99 5.50 20.09
CA LYS A 181 -7.96 6.52 19.03
C LYS A 181 -7.39 7.82 19.57
N GLU A 182 -7.79 8.18 20.79
CA GLU A 182 -7.34 9.36 21.51
C GLU A 182 -5.83 9.31 21.75
N ASP A 183 -5.28 8.16 22.14
CA ASP A 183 -3.83 7.96 22.28
C ASP A 183 -3.13 8.31 20.97
N ILE A 184 -3.61 7.78 19.84
CA ILE A 184 -3.04 8.08 18.50
C ILE A 184 -3.21 9.57 18.14
N GLU A 185 -4.29 10.24 18.54
CA GLU A 185 -4.46 11.69 18.30
C GLU A 185 -3.50 12.54 19.14
N GLU A 186 -3.15 12.12 20.36
CA GLU A 186 -2.13 12.78 21.16
C GLU A 186 -0.74 12.58 20.55
N LEU A 187 -0.39 11.36 20.14
CA LEU A 187 0.86 11.05 19.45
C LEU A 187 1.08 11.88 18.18
N LYS A 188 0.00 12.35 17.52
CA LYS A 188 0.12 13.21 16.33
C LYS A 188 0.70 14.60 16.63
N LYS A 189 0.63 15.04 17.89
CA LYS A 189 1.11 16.34 18.37
C LYS A 189 2.59 16.31 18.76
N GLU A 190 3.12 15.12 19.02
CA GLU A 190 4.51 14.89 19.39
C GLU A 190 5.46 14.94 18.18
N ASP A 191 6.76 15.06 18.44
CA ASP A 191 7.77 14.95 17.38
C ASP A 191 7.83 13.50 16.88
N ILE A 192 7.95 13.33 15.56
CA ILE A 192 8.04 12.02 14.93
C ILE A 192 9.23 11.20 15.43
N SER A 193 10.30 11.87 15.93
CA SER A 193 11.46 11.22 16.52
C SER A 193 11.17 10.50 17.83
N ASP A 194 10.15 10.95 18.56
CA ASP A 194 9.87 10.52 19.94
C ASP A 194 8.86 9.35 19.96
N ILE A 195 8.05 9.24 18.90
CA ILE A 195 7.04 8.17 18.71
C ILE A 195 7.58 6.75 18.95
N PRO A 196 8.78 6.34 18.48
CA PRO A 196 9.29 5.01 18.75
C PRO A 196 9.42 4.71 20.25
N GLU A 197 9.88 5.68 21.05
CA GLU A 197 10.10 5.50 22.48
C GLU A 197 8.76 5.36 23.21
N GLU A 198 7.81 6.25 22.92
CA GLU A 198 6.46 6.22 23.51
C GLU A 198 5.71 4.93 23.17
N VAL A 199 5.81 4.46 21.91
CA VAL A 199 5.21 3.18 21.50
C VAL A 199 5.84 2.01 22.25
N VAL A 200 7.16 2.00 22.41
CA VAL A 200 7.86 0.93 23.14
C VAL A 200 7.45 0.91 24.62
N GLU A 201 7.37 2.07 25.26
CA GLU A 201 6.96 2.18 26.66
C GLU A 201 5.53 1.65 26.84
N ARG A 202 4.59 2.10 26.02
CA ARG A 202 3.18 1.67 26.05
C ARG A 202 3.04 0.16 25.85
N LEU A 203 3.74 -0.41 24.87
CA LEU A 203 3.70 -1.85 24.61
C LEU A 203 4.27 -2.67 25.76
N LYS A 204 5.33 -2.16 26.40
CA LYS A 204 5.95 -2.81 27.55
C LYS A 204 5.00 -2.85 28.75
N GLU A 205 4.24 -1.79 29.01
CA GLU A 205 3.19 -1.76 30.04
C GLU A 205 2.10 -2.82 29.80
N CYS A 206 1.79 -3.10 28.52
CA CYS A 206 0.86 -4.15 28.13
C CYS A 206 1.50 -5.56 28.04
N GLY A 207 2.76 -5.74 28.45
CA GLY A 207 3.46 -7.02 28.40
C GLY A 207 3.81 -7.51 27.00
N ILE A 208 3.84 -6.62 26.00
CA ILE A 208 4.16 -6.93 24.62
C ILE A 208 5.65 -6.64 24.39
N THR A 209 6.44 -7.71 24.27
CA THR A 209 7.91 -7.61 24.20
C THR A 209 8.50 -8.31 22.98
N ASN A 210 7.68 -8.99 22.15
CA ASN A 210 8.15 -9.58 20.90
C ASN A 210 8.72 -8.48 19.99
N GLN A 211 10.01 -8.59 19.67
CA GLN A 211 10.73 -7.54 18.95
C GLN A 211 10.14 -7.27 17.56
N ALA A 212 9.70 -8.30 16.83
CA ALA A 212 9.10 -8.12 15.50
C ALA A 212 7.77 -7.37 15.61
N THR A 213 6.90 -7.78 16.54
CA THR A 213 5.61 -7.11 16.79
C THR A 213 5.81 -5.66 17.23
N VAL A 214 6.77 -5.39 18.12
CA VAL A 214 7.10 -4.03 18.58
C VAL A 214 7.54 -3.16 17.41
N GLN A 215 8.47 -3.65 16.58
CA GLN A 215 8.95 -2.90 15.42
C GLN A 215 7.86 -2.65 14.38
N ASP A 216 6.98 -3.62 14.15
CA ASP A 216 5.84 -3.45 13.25
C ASP A 216 4.81 -2.44 13.78
N THR A 217 4.60 -2.43 15.09
CA THR A 217 3.71 -1.46 15.75
C THR A 217 4.28 -0.05 15.69
N ILE A 218 5.57 0.13 15.97
CA ILE A 218 6.27 1.41 15.83
C ILE A 218 6.09 1.95 14.40
N LYS A 219 6.36 1.14 13.38
CA LYS A 219 6.21 1.55 11.98
C LYS A 219 4.78 1.98 11.66
N LEU A 220 3.79 1.22 12.13
CA LEU A 220 2.39 1.52 11.86
C LEU A 220 1.94 2.83 12.53
N VAL A 221 2.29 3.03 13.80
CA VAL A 221 1.96 4.25 14.55
C VAL A 221 2.70 5.46 13.98
N GLN A 222 4.00 5.36 13.72
CA GLN A 222 4.75 6.41 13.04
C GLN A 222 4.18 6.75 11.66
N GLY A 223 3.70 5.74 10.93
CA GLY A 223 3.02 5.92 9.65
C GLY A 223 1.75 6.75 9.78
N LEU A 224 0.91 6.45 10.78
CA LEU A 224 -0.31 7.20 11.10
C LEU A 224 0.01 8.66 11.48
N VAL A 225 1.02 8.86 12.33
CA VAL A 225 1.45 10.19 12.78
C VAL A 225 2.00 11.01 11.61
N THR A 226 2.95 10.46 10.85
CA THR A 226 3.56 11.10 9.68
C THR A 226 2.49 11.54 8.68
N ARG A 227 1.50 10.68 8.42
CA ARG A 227 0.40 10.98 7.51
C ARG A 227 -0.42 12.17 8.00
N ALA A 228 -0.80 12.17 9.27
CA ALA A 228 -1.60 13.25 9.84
C ALA A 228 -0.84 14.59 9.82
N GLN A 229 0.45 14.58 10.15
CA GLN A 229 1.29 15.78 10.14
C GLN A 229 1.47 16.35 8.73
N LYS A 230 1.70 15.50 7.71
CA LYS A 230 1.71 15.94 6.30
C LYS A 230 0.39 16.57 5.90
N HIS A 231 -0.74 15.97 6.27
CA HIS A 231 -2.06 16.52 5.94
C HIS A 231 -2.33 17.88 6.61
N ASN A 232 -1.76 18.14 7.80
CA ASN A 232 -1.89 19.42 8.48
C ASN A 232 -0.98 20.52 7.92
N GLN A 233 0.17 20.19 7.33
CA GLN A 233 1.03 21.17 6.66
C GLN A 233 0.45 21.74 5.35
N PHE A 234 -0.50 21.02 4.72
CA PHE A 234 -1.12 21.42 3.46
C PHE A 234 -2.55 21.99 3.59
N LYS A 235 -3.06 22.20 4.81
CA LYS A 235 -4.26 23.03 4.97
C LYS A 235 -3.86 24.49 4.76
N PRO A 236 -4.33 25.18 3.69
CA PRO A 236 -4.14 26.63 3.63
C PRO A 236 -4.83 27.22 4.85
N ASN A 237 -4.12 28.08 5.58
CA ASN A 237 -4.71 28.89 6.64
C ASN A 237 -5.94 29.59 6.04
N THR A 238 -7.12 29.13 6.41
CA THR A 238 -8.35 29.88 6.23
C THR A 238 -8.24 30.99 7.26
N VAL A 239 -7.84 32.17 6.77
CA VAL A 239 -7.93 33.40 7.55
C VAL A 239 -9.41 33.70 7.66
N ASP A 240 -9.92 33.71 8.90
CA ASP A 240 -11.26 34.18 9.26
C ASP A 240 -11.53 35.60 8.74
#